data_AF-Q4RAH5-F1
#
_entry.id   AF-Q4RAH5-F1
#
_cell.length_a   1.000
_cell.length_b   1.000
_cell.length_c   1.000
_cell.angle_alpha   90.00
_cell.angle_beta   90.00
_cell.angle_gamma   90.00
#
_symmetry.space_group_name_H-M   'P 1'
#
loop_
_entity.id
_entity.type
_entity.pdbx_description
1 polymer ?
#
loop_
_entity_poly.entity_id
_entity_poly.type
_entity_poly.pdbx_seq_one_letter_code
_entity_poly.pdbx_strand_id
1 'polypeptide(L)'
;QPPLIQAIFSGDPEEIRMLIYKSEDINALLCSLLWCNPDDVSVKDAEKRTPLHAAAFLGDAEIAELLILSGARVNAKDSMWLTPLHRAVASRSEV
;
A
#
# COMPACT_ATOMS: atom_id res chain seq x y z
N GLN A 1 -8.88 -2.74 10.34
CA GLN A 1 -8.04 -2.90 9.14
C GLN A 1 -8.73 -2.16 7.99
N PRO A 2 -8.07 -1.27 7.24
CA PRO A 2 -8.73 -0.55 6.15
C PRO A 2 -9.02 -1.52 4.99
N PRO A 3 -10.27 -1.62 4.51
CA PRO A 3 -10.71 -2.65 3.57
C PRO A 3 -9.97 -2.60 2.23
N LEU A 4 -9.56 -1.40 1.80
CA LEU A 4 -8.87 -1.19 0.51
C LEU A 4 -7.54 -1.93 0.40
N ILE A 5 -6.77 -2.05 1.49
CA ILE A 5 -5.46 -2.73 1.45
C ILE A 5 -5.62 -4.24 1.34
N GLN A 6 -6.59 -4.80 2.07
CA GLN A 6 -6.86 -6.23 1.98
C GLN A 6 -7.25 -6.61 0.55
N ALA A 7 -8.06 -5.76 -0.11
CA ALA A 7 -8.41 -5.92 -1.52
C ALA A 7 -7.17 -5.84 -2.46
N ILE A 8 -6.22 -4.96 -2.16
CA ILE A 8 -4.95 -4.88 -2.92
C ILE A 8 -4.13 -6.16 -2.77
N PHE A 9 -4.09 -6.75 -1.58
CA PHE A 9 -3.39 -8.03 -1.36
C PHE A 9 -4.12 -9.25 -1.90
N SER A 10 -5.46 -9.21 -1.99
CA SER A 10 -6.22 -10.26 -2.68
C SER A 10 -6.09 -10.16 -4.19
N GLY A 11 -5.69 -8.99 -4.72
CA GLY A 11 -5.50 -8.77 -6.15
C GLY A 11 -6.81 -8.70 -6.94
N ASP A 12 -7.92 -8.34 -6.29
CA ASP A 12 -9.23 -8.18 -6.93
C ASP A 12 -9.44 -6.72 -7.37
N PRO A 13 -9.25 -6.39 -8.67
CA PRO A 13 -9.34 -5.01 -9.14
C PRO A 13 -10.77 -4.46 -9.06
N GLU A 14 -11.81 -5.28 -9.19
CA GLU A 14 -13.21 -4.87 -9.05
C GLU A 14 -13.52 -4.45 -7.60
N GLU A 15 -13.08 -5.24 -6.63
CA GLU A 15 -13.22 -4.89 -5.21
C GLU A 15 -12.46 -3.59 -4.88
N ILE A 16 -11.24 -3.43 -5.40
CA ILE A 16 -10.44 -2.22 -5.25
C ILE A 16 -11.15 -1.01 -5.86
N ARG A 17 -11.70 -1.13 -7.10
CA ARG A 17 -12.47 -0.06 -7.75
C ARG A 17 -13.69 0.34 -6.93
N MET A 18 -14.45 -0.64 -6.43
CA MET A 18 -15.61 -0.37 -5.58
C MET A 18 -15.22 0.33 -4.28
N LEU A 19 -14.12 -0.09 -3.65
CA LEU A 19 -13.65 0.52 -2.40
C LEU A 19 -13.08 1.91 -2.60
N ILE A 20 -12.40 2.19 -3.72
CA ILE A 20 -11.95 3.54 -4.07
C ILE A 20 -13.15 4.47 -4.28
N TYR A 21 -14.19 3.99 -4.97
CA TYR A 21 -15.40 4.79 -5.19
C TYR A 21 -16.18 5.05 -3.88
N LYS A 22 -16.16 4.08 -2.94
CA LYS A 22 -16.86 4.16 -1.67
C LYS A 22 -16.09 4.91 -0.57
N SER A 23 -14.76 4.93 -0.65
CA SER A 23 -13.88 5.53 0.36
C SER A 23 -13.55 6.97 -0.02
N GLU A 24 -13.80 7.91 0.90
CA GLU A 24 -13.51 9.33 0.66
C GLU A 24 -12.00 9.67 0.71
N ASP A 25 -11.14 8.78 1.25
CA ASP A 25 -9.70 9.03 1.35
C ASP A 25 -8.84 7.84 0.92
N ILE A 26 -8.46 7.83 -0.36
CA ILE A 26 -7.48 6.90 -0.95
C ILE A 26 -6.06 7.06 -0.38
N ASN A 27 -5.78 8.19 0.30
CA ASN A 27 -4.47 8.48 0.90
C ASN A 27 -4.41 8.10 2.38
N ALA A 28 -5.44 7.44 2.90
CA ALA A 28 -5.48 6.97 4.28
C ALA A 28 -4.16 6.26 4.64
N LEU A 29 -3.48 6.81 5.65
CA LEU A 29 -2.22 6.27 6.15
C LEU A 29 -2.46 4.94 6.82
N LEU A 30 -1.57 3.99 6.54
CA LEU A 30 -1.64 2.65 7.11
C LEU A 30 -1.06 2.70 8.52
N CYS A 31 -1.91 2.55 9.54
CA CYS A 31 -1.43 2.17 10.87
C CYS A 31 -1.35 0.63 10.92
N SER A 32 -0.11 0.13 10.93
CA SER A 32 0.39 -1.15 11.45
C SER A 32 -0.63 -2.30 11.53
N LEU A 33 -0.47 -3.35 10.71
CA LEU A 33 -0.89 -4.74 11.07
C LEU A 33 -0.57 -5.81 10.01
N LEU A 34 -0.20 -5.45 8.77
CA LEU A 34 -0.06 -6.43 7.68
C LEU A 34 1.38 -6.75 7.25
N TRP A 35 2.39 -6.17 7.89
CA TRP A 35 3.78 -6.28 7.40
C TRP A 35 4.84 -6.58 8.45
N CYS A 36 4.43 -6.67 9.71
CA CYS A 36 5.33 -7.20 10.73
C CYS A 36 5.05 -8.68 10.82
N ASN A 37 6.10 -9.50 10.69
CA ASN A 37 6.03 -10.83 11.27
C ASN A 37 5.61 -10.67 12.74
N PRO A 38 4.69 -11.51 13.25
CA PRO A 38 4.27 -11.45 14.65
C PRO A 38 5.45 -11.62 15.63
N ASP A 39 6.58 -12.16 15.17
CA ASP A 39 7.83 -12.33 15.93
C ASP A 39 8.77 -11.09 15.92
N ASP A 40 8.45 -10.04 15.16
CA ASP A 40 9.27 -8.84 15.10
C ASP A 40 8.86 -7.88 16.23
N VAL A 41 9.48 -8.07 17.41
CA VAL A 41 9.19 -7.38 18.70
C VAL A 41 9.54 -5.87 18.67
N SER A 42 9.75 -5.28 17.50
CA SER A 42 10.03 -3.84 17.32
C SER A 42 8.80 -3.03 16.89
N VAL A 43 7.58 -3.45 17.30
CA VAL A 43 6.28 -2.84 16.96
C VAL A 43 6.06 -1.44 17.58
N LYS A 44 6.96 -0.50 17.30
CA LYS A 44 6.81 0.93 17.59
C LYS A 44 6.64 1.79 16.34
N ASP A 45 6.94 1.25 15.16
CA ASP A 45 6.78 2.00 13.92
C ASP A 45 5.47 1.63 13.23
N ALA A 46 4.46 2.49 13.45
CA ALA A 46 3.33 2.60 12.55
C ALA A 46 3.87 3.00 11.17
N GLU A 47 4.10 2.01 10.31
CA GLU A 47 4.64 2.25 8.98
C GLU A 47 3.62 3.07 8.18
N LYS A 48 3.85 4.39 8.05
CA LYS A 48 3.03 5.41 7.37
C LYS A 48 2.87 5.18 5.85
N ARG A 49 2.73 3.93 5.44
CA ARG A 49 2.50 3.50 4.08
C ARG A 49 1.12 3.96 3.62
N THR A 50 0.93 3.91 2.33
CA THR A 50 -0.32 4.23 1.63
C THR A 50 -0.72 3.04 0.78
N PRO A 51 -1.96 2.97 0.25
CA PRO A 51 -2.34 1.95 -0.73
C PRO A 51 -1.35 1.80 -1.89
N LEU A 52 -0.77 2.92 -2.34
CA LEU A 52 0.22 2.91 -3.41
C LEU A 52 1.54 2.24 -3.01
N HIS A 53 1.95 2.30 -1.74
CA HIS A 53 3.12 1.53 -1.26
C HIS A 53 2.86 0.01 -1.35
N ALA A 54 1.63 -0.43 -1.04
CA ALA A 54 1.26 -1.84 -1.12
C ALA A 54 1.25 -2.33 -2.57
N ALA A 55 0.57 -1.62 -3.48
CA ALA A 55 0.55 -1.96 -4.91
C ALA A 55 1.96 -1.97 -5.52
N ALA A 56 2.78 -0.97 -5.18
CA ALA A 56 4.16 -0.88 -5.64
C ALA A 56 5.01 -2.06 -5.16
N PHE A 57 4.87 -2.46 -3.89
CA PHE A 57 5.57 -3.63 -3.36
C PHE A 57 5.14 -4.93 -4.06
N LEU A 58 3.86 -5.13 -4.30
CA LEU A 58 3.35 -6.30 -5.03
C LEU A 58 3.79 -6.31 -6.51
N GLY A 59 4.28 -5.19 -7.03
CA GLY A 59 4.65 -5.05 -8.43
C GLY A 59 3.45 -5.01 -9.38
N ASP A 60 2.25 -4.80 -8.85
CA ASP A 60 1.01 -4.77 -9.61
C ASP A 60 0.83 -3.41 -10.28
N ALA A 61 1.18 -3.36 -11.57
CA ALA A 61 1.13 -2.14 -12.36
C ALA A 61 -0.32 -1.66 -12.58
N GLU A 62 -1.29 -2.57 -12.71
CA GLU A 62 -2.69 -2.23 -12.97
C GLU A 62 -3.32 -1.59 -11.74
N ILE A 63 -3.12 -2.18 -10.56
CA ILE A 63 -3.58 -1.60 -9.29
C ILE A 63 -2.87 -0.27 -9.02
N ALA A 64 -1.56 -0.19 -9.28
CA ALA A 64 -0.81 1.06 -9.10
C ALA A 64 -1.36 2.18 -10.00
N GLU A 65 -1.64 1.90 -11.27
CA GLU A 65 -2.23 2.86 -12.21
C GLU A 65 -3.62 3.32 -11.73
N LEU A 66 -4.48 2.39 -11.30
CA LEU A 66 -5.80 2.68 -10.77
C LEU A 66 -5.75 3.64 -9.57
N LEU A 67 -4.85 3.39 -8.63
CA LEU A 67 -4.67 4.23 -7.44
C LEU A 67 -4.16 5.63 -7.83
N ILE A 68 -3.22 5.73 -8.78
CA ILE A 68 -2.68 6.99 -9.28
C ILE A 68 -3.78 7.83 -9.94
N LEU A 69 -4.56 7.22 -10.84
CA LEU A 69 -5.69 7.86 -11.52
C LEU A 69 -6.77 8.35 -10.53
N SER A 70 -6.85 7.69 -9.38
CA SER A 70 -7.80 8.01 -8.32
C SER A 70 -7.25 9.01 -7.29
N GLY A 71 -6.08 9.61 -7.53
CA GLY A 71 -5.51 10.69 -6.71
C GLY A 71 -4.62 10.24 -5.54
N ALA A 72 -4.06 9.03 -5.61
CA ALA A 72 -3.07 8.58 -4.65
C ALA A 72 -1.79 9.44 -4.71
N ARG A 73 -1.23 9.76 -3.54
CA ARG A 73 0.02 10.51 -3.38
C ARG A 73 1.21 9.64 -3.77
N VAL A 74 1.71 9.84 -4.99
CA VAL A 74 2.86 9.12 -5.57
C VAL A 74 4.18 9.30 -4.80
N ASN A 75 4.33 10.43 -4.11
CA ASN A 75 5.53 10.78 -3.35
C ASN A 75 5.33 10.70 -1.83
N ALA A 76 4.25 10.06 -1.37
CA ALA A 76 4.07 9.82 0.06
C ALA A 76 5.26 9.05 0.61
N LYS A 77 5.73 9.42 1.79
CA LYS A 77 6.83 8.74 2.47
C LYS A 77 6.30 7.92 3.64
N ASP A 78 6.72 6.67 3.74
CA ASP A 78 6.46 5.84 4.91
C ASP A 78 7.35 6.23 6.11
N SER A 79 7.28 5.45 7.19
CA SER A 79 8.08 5.66 8.41
C SER A 79 9.60 5.59 8.15
N MET A 80 10.01 4.85 7.12
CA MET A 80 11.41 4.69 6.71
C MET A 80 11.85 5.76 5.70
N TRP A 81 11.03 6.79 5.47
CA TRP A 81 11.24 7.83 4.46
C TRP A 81 11.26 7.30 3.01
N LEU A 82 10.76 6.08 2.79
CA LEU A 82 10.69 5.45 1.48
C LEU A 82 9.39 5.85 0.79
N THR A 83 9.47 6.06 -0.52
CA THR A 83 8.28 6.29 -1.37
C THR A 83 7.78 4.97 -1.95
N PRO A 84 6.56 4.91 -2.54
CA PRO A 84 6.09 3.73 -3.25
C PRO A 84 7.11 3.20 -4.27
N LEU A 85 7.78 4.08 -5.00
CA LEU A 85 8.81 3.70 -5.96
C LEU A 85 10.00 2.97 -5.31
N HIS A 86 10.45 3.42 -4.14
CA HIS A 86 11.52 2.71 -3.41
C HIS A 86 11.09 1.30 -3.03
N ARG A 87 9.83 1.10 -2.61
CA ARG A 87 9.27 -0.22 -2.29
C ARG A 87 9.15 -1.12 -3.52
N ALA A 88 8.77 -0.59 -4.69
CA ALA A 88 8.74 -1.35 -5.95
C ALA A 88 10.12 -1.82 -6.44
N VAL A 89 11.17 -1.04 -6.15
CA VAL A 89 12.54 -1.46 -6.46
C VAL A 89 13.01 -2.54 -5.48
N ALA A 90 12.71 -2.35 -4.18
CA ALA A 90 13.10 -3.31 -3.14
C ALA A 90 12.43 -4.68 -3.31
N SER A 91 11.16 -4.74 -3.72
CA SER A 91 10.45 -6.02 -3.90
C SER A 91 10.95 -6.85 -5.07
N ARG A 92 11.54 -6.24 -6.11
CA ARG A 92 12.15 -6.95 -7.25
C ARG A 92 13.50 -7.61 -6.93
N SER A 93 14.06 -7.40 -5.73
CA SER A 93 15.32 -8.01 -5.31
C SER A 93 15.18 -9.38 -4.63
N GLU A 94 13.96 -9.91 -4.46
CA GLU A 94 13.71 -11.25 -3.91
C GLU A 94 13.62 -12.35 -5.00
N VAL A 95 14.60 -12.40 -5.92
CA VAL A 95 14.77 -13.48 -6.91
C VAL A 95 15.84 -14.50 -6.53
#